data_AF-A0A0S1MKF3-F1
#
_entry.id   AF-A0A0S1MKF3-F1
#
_cell.length_a   1.000
_cell.length_b   1.000
_cell.length_c   1.000
_cell.angle_alpha   90.00
_cell.angle_beta   90.00
_cell.angle_gamma   90.00
#
_symmetry.space_group_name_H-M   'P 1'
#
loop_
_entity.id
_entity.type
_entity.pdbx_description
1 polymer ?
#
loop_
_entity_poly.entity_id
_entity_poly.type
_entity_poly.pdbx_seq_one_letter_code
_entity_poly.pdbx_strand_id
1 'polypeptide(L)'
;MSKKEFVVKEATDGQAKVRIDANNKFCGFGKTYTSDDGASFTIDPRMFLPDRWFIRQSNVTYVFKRFAMSLNGDILDVENKRLVAQVKVDKANTTSEEKKKKMIILNSDGSISGWDLVAFIAVVRNRIRQCGY
;
A
#
# COMPACT_ATOMS: atom_id res chain seq x y z
N MET A 1 16.89 -21.63 0.08
CA MET A 1 15.55 -21.34 -0.49
C MET A 1 15.50 -19.88 -0.88
N SER A 2 15.20 -19.55 -2.13
CA SER A 2 15.04 -18.16 -2.57
C SER A 2 13.82 -17.53 -1.87
N LYS A 3 14.01 -16.40 -1.18
CA LYS A 3 12.89 -15.66 -0.58
C LYS A 3 11.96 -15.21 -1.71
N LYS A 4 10.66 -15.50 -1.61
CA LYS A 4 9.71 -14.89 -2.54
C LYS A 4 9.66 -13.42 -2.20
N GLU A 5 10.04 -12.56 -3.14
CA GLU A 5 10.03 -11.11 -2.95
C GLU A 5 9.02 -10.49 -3.92
N PHE A 6 8.29 -9.50 -3.43
CA PHE A 6 7.50 -8.60 -4.25
C PHE A 6 8.34 -7.35 -4.50
N VAL A 7 8.61 -7.04 -5.77
CA VAL A 7 9.49 -5.93 -6.14
C VAL A 7 8.69 -4.87 -6.90
N VAL A 8 8.64 -3.65 -6.37
CA VAL A 8 8.21 -2.46 -7.11
C VAL A 8 9.42 -1.91 -7.84
N LYS A 9 9.25 -1.74 -9.15
CA LYS A 9 10.26 -1.15 -10.02
C LYS A 9 9.78 0.20 -10.53
N GLU A 10 10.69 1.14 -10.65
CA GLU A 10 10.42 2.38 -11.34
C GLU A 10 10.23 2.10 -12.84
N ALA A 11 9.24 2.74 -13.45
CA ALA A 11 8.85 2.45 -14.83
C ALA A 11 9.82 3.04 -15.87
N THR A 12 10.56 4.09 -15.51
CA THR A 12 11.48 4.82 -16.39
C THR A 12 12.79 4.07 -16.60
N ASP A 13 13.40 3.56 -15.52
CA ASP A 13 14.73 2.94 -15.54
C ASP A 13 14.71 1.44 -15.16
N GLY A 14 13.56 0.91 -14.70
CA GLY A 14 13.42 -0.48 -14.28
C GLY A 14 14.11 -0.81 -12.94
N GLN A 15 14.67 0.18 -12.24
CA GLN A 15 15.34 -0.03 -10.97
C GLN A 15 14.34 -0.51 -9.92
N ALA A 16 14.72 -1.52 -9.15
CA ALA A 16 13.99 -1.90 -7.96
C ALA A 16 14.06 -0.76 -6.95
N LYS A 17 12.91 -0.22 -6.56
CA LYS A 17 12.81 0.82 -5.54
C LYS A 17 12.23 0.29 -4.23
N VAL A 18 11.52 -0.84 -4.29
CA VAL A 18 10.95 -1.48 -3.12
C VAL A 18 11.04 -2.99 -3.31
N ARG A 19 11.72 -3.71 -2.43
CA ARG A 19 11.55 -5.16 -2.27
C ARG A 19 10.81 -5.43 -0.99
N ILE A 20 9.92 -6.40 -1.03
CA ILE A 20 9.05 -6.76 0.09
C ILE A 20 9.09 -8.27 0.21
N ASP A 21 9.52 -8.79 1.37
CA ASP A 21 9.52 -10.23 1.63
C ASP A 21 8.07 -10.75 1.62
N ALA A 22 7.76 -11.58 0.63
CA ALA A 22 6.44 -12.15 0.38
C ALA A 22 6.23 -13.51 1.06
N ASN A 23 7.16 -13.97 1.91
CA ASN A 23 6.99 -15.19 2.67
C ASN A 23 5.95 -15.00 3.78
N ASN A 24 4.67 -15.13 3.39
CA ASN A 24 3.59 -15.17 4.35
C ASN A 24 2.44 -16.02 3.85
N LYS A 25 2.34 -17.25 4.39
CA LYS A 25 1.33 -18.25 4.01
C LYS A 25 -0.08 -17.93 4.55
N PHE A 26 -0.23 -16.92 5.42
CA PHE A 26 -1.52 -16.51 6.00
C PHE A 26 -1.70 -14.99 5.97
N CYS A 27 -1.97 -14.44 4.77
CA CYS A 27 -2.42 -13.08 4.50
C CYS A 27 -1.71 -11.86 5.12
N GLY A 28 -0.59 -12.04 5.84
CA GLY A 28 0.33 -10.94 6.09
C GLY A 28 0.14 -10.08 7.32
N PHE A 29 -0.88 -10.34 8.13
CA PHE A 29 -1.29 -9.43 9.19
C PHE A 29 -0.33 -9.42 10.37
N GLY A 30 -0.11 -8.24 10.94
CA GLY A 30 0.79 -8.05 12.08
C GLY A 30 2.25 -8.35 11.78
N LYS A 31 2.64 -8.47 10.51
CA LYS A 31 4.05 -8.58 10.11
C LYS A 31 4.62 -7.23 9.73
N THR A 32 5.89 -7.06 10.08
CA THR A 32 6.73 -5.98 9.61
C THR A 32 7.17 -6.26 8.17
N TYR A 33 6.97 -5.28 7.32
CA TYR A 33 7.48 -5.21 5.96
C TYR A 33 8.56 -4.15 5.94
N THR A 34 9.65 -4.42 5.23
CA THR A 34 10.77 -3.47 5.10
C THR A 34 10.92 -3.14 3.63
N SER A 35 10.96 -1.85 3.28
CA SER A 35 11.30 -1.36 1.94
C SER A 35 12.82 -1.36 1.72
N ASP A 36 13.25 -1.26 0.46
CA ASP A 36 14.70 -1.16 0.15
C ASP A 36 15.33 0.10 0.73
N ASP A 37 14.55 1.17 0.88
CA ASP A 37 14.96 2.44 1.51
C ASP A 37 15.04 2.35 3.05
N GLY A 38 14.80 1.17 3.63
CA GLY A 38 14.94 0.89 5.07
C GLY A 38 13.70 1.22 5.90
N ALA A 39 12.63 1.74 5.30
CA ALA A 39 11.38 1.99 6.03
C ALA A 39 10.72 0.67 6.41
N SER A 40 10.33 0.56 7.68
CA SER A 40 9.63 -0.61 8.20
C SER A 40 8.19 -0.25 8.56
N PHE A 41 7.24 -0.98 8.00
CA PHE A 41 5.81 -0.78 8.27
C PHE A 41 5.13 -2.08 8.65
N THR A 42 4.25 -2.03 9.65
CA THR A 42 3.37 -3.15 10.01
C THR A 42 1.95 -2.84 9.59
N ILE A 43 1.28 -3.82 8.97
CA ILE A 43 -0.11 -3.69 8.51
C ILE A 43 -1.02 -4.58 9.36
N ASP A 44 -2.08 -3.98 9.90
CA ASP A 44 -3.06 -4.64 10.76
C ASP A 44 -4.49 -4.21 10.39
N PRO A 45 -5.21 -4.99 9.57
CA PRO A 45 -6.61 -4.72 9.28
C PRO A 45 -7.49 -5.08 10.46
N ARG A 46 -8.54 -4.26 10.67
CA ARG A 46 -9.56 -4.59 11.65
C ARG A 46 -10.37 -5.79 11.19
N MET A 47 -10.37 -6.84 12.00
CA MET A 47 -11.12 -8.09 11.77
C MET A 47 -12.61 -7.85 11.44
N PHE A 48 -13.27 -6.89 12.10
CA PHE A 48 -14.69 -6.55 11.87
C PHE A 48 -14.92 -5.37 10.91
N LEU A 49 -13.87 -4.63 10.57
CA LEU A 49 -13.94 -3.45 9.71
C LEU A 49 -12.85 -3.57 8.65
N PRO A 50 -13.08 -4.41 7.62
CA PRO A 50 -12.07 -4.65 6.61
C PRO A 50 -11.75 -3.38 5.83
N ASP A 51 -12.57 -2.33 5.92
CA ASP A 51 -12.35 -0.98 5.38
C ASP A 51 -11.31 -0.15 6.16
N ARG A 52 -10.81 -0.64 7.30
CA ARG A 52 -9.86 0.10 8.15
C ARG A 52 -8.60 -0.69 8.47
N TRP A 53 -7.47 -0.16 8.04
CA TRP A 53 -6.17 -0.79 8.15
C TRP A 53 -5.24 0.12 8.93
N PHE A 54 -4.71 -0.37 10.06
CA PHE A 54 -3.68 0.33 10.80
C PHE A 54 -2.32 0.06 10.19
N ILE A 55 -1.53 1.11 10.12
CA ILE A 55 -0.20 1.11 9.54
C ILE A 55 0.70 1.71 10.60
N ARG A 56 1.65 0.92 11.09
CA ARG A 56 2.62 1.39 12.07
C ARG A 56 3.95 1.58 11.37
N GLN A 57 4.46 2.80 11.32
CA GLN A 57 5.77 3.14 10.77
C GLN A 57 6.57 3.84 11.86
N SER A 58 7.66 3.21 12.32
CA SER A 58 8.45 3.68 13.46
C SER A 58 7.56 3.98 14.68
N ASN A 59 7.45 5.25 15.10
CA ASN A 59 6.62 5.67 16.23
C ASN A 59 5.26 6.24 15.83
N VAL A 60 4.96 6.33 14.53
CA VAL A 60 3.71 6.92 14.03
C VAL A 60 2.74 5.83 13.61
N THR A 61 1.47 5.99 13.98
CA THR A 61 0.40 5.12 13.51
C THR A 61 -0.51 5.87 12.56
N TYR A 62 -0.63 5.36 11.35
CA TYR A 62 -1.59 5.80 10.36
C TYR A 62 -2.78 4.84 10.28
N VAL A 63 -3.92 5.35 9.86
CA VAL A 63 -5.11 4.57 9.51
C VAL A 63 -5.47 4.82 8.07
N PHE A 64 -5.45 3.76 7.27
CA PHE A 64 -6.01 3.77 5.93
C PHE A 64 -7.48 3.40 6.01
N LYS A 65 -8.33 4.41 5.78
CA LYS A 65 -9.78 4.29 5.65
C LYS A 65 -10.11 4.16 4.17
N ARG A 66 -10.25 2.92 3.70
CA ARG A 66 -10.62 2.66 2.31
C ARG A 66 -12.14 2.71 2.12
N PHE A 67 -12.57 3.07 0.92
CA PHE A 67 -13.96 2.88 0.53
C PHE A 67 -14.21 1.39 0.29
N ALA A 68 -15.42 0.94 0.67
CA ALA A 68 -15.81 -0.46 0.64
C ALA A 68 -15.45 -1.14 -0.68
N MET A 69 -14.77 -2.29 -0.59
CA MET A 69 -14.33 -3.12 -1.73
C MET A 69 -13.43 -2.41 -2.76
N SER A 70 -12.78 -1.30 -2.39
CA SER A 70 -11.87 -0.58 -3.28
C SER A 70 -10.51 -0.31 -2.62
N LEU A 71 -9.53 0.07 -3.45
CA LEU A 71 -8.24 0.60 -2.99
C LEU A 71 -8.29 2.14 -2.85
N ASN A 72 -9.42 2.78 -3.15
CA ASN A 72 -9.59 4.21 -2.89
C ASN A 72 -9.73 4.45 -1.40
N GLY A 73 -9.17 5.55 -0.89
CA GLY A 73 -9.35 5.91 0.50
C GLY A 73 -8.41 6.98 0.99
N ASP A 74 -8.58 7.33 2.26
CA ASP A 74 -7.80 8.34 2.95
C ASP A 74 -6.89 7.67 3.97
N ILE A 75 -5.65 8.15 4.06
CA ILE A 75 -4.67 7.77 5.08
C ILE A 75 -4.58 8.93 6.05
N LEU A 76 -4.90 8.66 7.31
CA LEU A 76 -4.85 9.66 8.37
C LEU A 76 -3.82 9.29 9.42
N ASP A 77 -3.13 10.29 9.93
CA ASP A 77 -2.41 10.18 11.20
C ASP A 77 -3.41 9.97 12.33
N VAL A 78 -3.25 8.89 13.11
CA VAL A 78 -4.17 8.55 14.21
C VAL A 78 -4.02 9.51 15.38
N GLU A 79 -2.80 9.95 15.68
CA GLU A 79 -2.50 10.83 16.81
C GLU A 79 -3.01 12.24 16.52
N ASN A 80 -2.63 12.77 15.35
CA ASN A 80 -2.95 14.13 14.96
C ASN A 80 -4.32 14.27 14.28
N LYS A 81 -5.01 13.15 14.02
CA LYS A 81 -6.30 13.09 13.29
C LYS A 81 -6.28 13.82 11.95
N ARG A 82 -5.10 13.91 11.33
CA ARG A 82 -4.83 14.73 10.15
C ARG A 82 -4.75 13.84 8.91
N LEU A 83 -5.33 14.29 7.80
CA LEU A 83 -5.14 13.63 6.51
C LEU A 83 -3.68 13.79 6.08
N VAL A 84 -2.99 12.67 5.81
CA VAL A 84 -1.59 12.67 5.37
C VAL A 84 -1.44 12.26 3.91
N ALA A 85 -2.31 11.37 3.44
CA ALA A 85 -2.32 10.97 2.05
C ALA A 85 -3.70 10.49 1.60
N GLN A 86 -3.93 10.52 0.30
CA GLN A 86 -5.14 10.03 -0.34
C GLN A 86 -4.77 9.12 -1.51
N VAL A 87 -5.47 7.99 -1.59
CA VAL A 87 -5.32 6.97 -2.62
C VAL A 87 -6.52 7.02 -3.54
N LYS A 88 -6.27 7.22 -4.84
CA LYS A 88 -7.29 7.22 -5.88
C LYS A 88 -6.91 6.23 -6.97
N VAL A 89 -7.79 5.28 -7.26
CA VAL A 89 -7.69 4.38 -8.40
C VAL A 89 -8.47 5.02 -9.54
N ASP A 90 -7.74 5.54 -10.52
CA ASP A 90 -8.36 6.03 -11.74
C ASP A 90 -8.62 4.86 -12.69
N LYS A 91 -9.85 4.79 -13.20
CA LYS A 91 -10.18 3.94 -14.33
C LYS A 91 -9.86 4.77 -15.55
N ALA A 92 -8.68 4.61 -16.12
CA ALA A 92 -8.36 5.21 -17.41
C ALA A 92 -9.51 4.89 -18.40
N ASN A 93 -10.27 5.93 -18.77
CA ASN A 93 -11.27 5.88 -19.82
C ASN A 93 -10.53 5.93 -21.16
N THR A 94 -9.73 4.91 -21.45
CA THR A 94 -9.11 4.76 -22.77
C THR A 94 -9.96 3.79 -23.58
N THR A 95 -10.50 4.30 -24.68
CA THR A 95 -11.35 3.63 -25.69
C THR A 95 -10.55 2.75 -26.66
N SER A 96 -9.26 2.51 -26.43
CA SER A 96 -8.40 1.70 -27.30
C SER A 96 -8.06 0.37 -26.63
N GLU A 97 -8.02 -0.71 -27.41
CA GLU A 97 -7.89 -2.12 -26.98
C GLU A 97 -6.60 -2.48 -26.22
N GLU A 98 -5.75 -1.50 -25.91
CA GLU A 98 -4.61 -1.68 -25.03
C GLU A 98 -5.07 -1.86 -23.58
N LYS A 99 -4.96 -3.10 -23.08
CA LYS A 99 -5.10 -3.53 -21.67
C LYS A 99 -5.22 -2.34 -20.71
N LYS A 100 -6.45 -1.98 -20.31
CA LYS A 100 -6.76 -0.90 -19.36
C LYS A 100 -5.82 -0.96 -18.15
N LYS A 101 -4.74 -0.17 -18.15
CA LYS A 101 -3.82 -0.07 -17.02
C LYS A 101 -4.55 0.76 -15.96
N LYS A 102 -4.97 0.12 -14.87
CA LYS A 102 -5.50 0.83 -13.70
C LYS A 102 -4.38 1.70 -13.13
N MET A 103 -4.57 3.01 -13.12
CA MET A 103 -3.63 3.95 -12.53
C MET A 103 -4.00 4.16 -11.06
N ILE A 104 -2.99 4.24 -10.20
CA ILE A 104 -3.18 4.62 -8.79
C ILE A 104 -2.48 5.97 -8.60
N ILE A 105 -3.26 6.96 -8.22
CA ILE A 105 -2.84 8.31 -7.90
C ILE A 105 -2.69 8.39 -6.37
N LEU A 106 -1.52 8.84 -5.93
CA LEU A 106 -1.17 9.01 -4.53
C LEU A 106 -0.91 10.50 -4.28
N ASN A 107 -1.83 11.14 -3.57
CA ASN A 107 -1.66 12.53 -3.14
C ASN A 107 -1.16 12.49 -1.70
N SER A 108 0.02 13.02 -1.43
CA SER A 108 0.63 13.06 -0.09
C SER A 108 0.92 14.51 0.30
N ASP A 109 0.84 14.80 1.58
CA ASP A 109 1.28 16.09 2.15
C ASP A 109 2.79 16.12 2.45
N GLY A 110 3.50 15.02 2.19
CA GLY A 110 4.94 14.87 2.44
C GLY A 110 5.30 14.22 3.79
N SER A 111 4.32 13.90 4.64
CA SER A 111 4.57 13.27 5.95
C SER A 111 5.05 11.82 5.83
N ILE A 112 4.69 11.16 4.72
CA ILE A 112 5.17 9.83 4.34
C ILE A 112 5.95 9.99 3.04
N SER A 113 7.16 9.43 2.99
CA SER A 113 7.97 9.38 1.76
C SER A 113 7.16 8.80 0.60
N GLY A 114 7.33 9.35 -0.59
CA GLY A 114 6.61 8.88 -1.78
C GLY A 114 6.84 7.39 -2.06
N TRP A 115 8.07 6.91 -1.90
CA TRP A 115 8.40 5.51 -2.11
C TRP A 115 7.86 4.60 -1.02
N ASP A 116 7.84 5.06 0.23
CA ASP A 116 7.20 4.32 1.34
C ASP A 116 5.70 4.20 1.12
N LEU A 117 5.06 5.27 0.63
CA LEU A 117 3.65 5.27 0.28
C LEU A 117 3.36 4.31 -0.88
N VAL A 118 4.22 4.29 -1.91
CA VAL A 118 4.14 3.33 -3.01
C VAL A 118 4.32 1.89 -2.51
N ALA A 119 5.31 1.63 -1.66
CA ALA A 119 5.56 0.33 -1.05
C ALA A 119 4.33 -0.15 -0.29
N PHE A 120 3.80 0.71 0.58
CA PHE A 120 2.61 0.48 1.37
C PHE A 120 1.41 0.07 0.50
N ILE A 121 1.09 0.88 -0.51
CA ILE A 121 -0.07 0.63 -1.38
C ILE A 121 0.11 -0.64 -2.21
N ALA A 122 1.34 -0.96 -2.59
CA ALA A 122 1.63 -2.19 -3.29
C ALA A 122 1.37 -3.42 -2.41
N VAL A 123 1.74 -3.38 -1.12
CA VAL A 123 1.39 -4.44 -0.15
C VAL A 123 -0.12 -4.56 0.01
N VAL A 124 -0.81 -3.45 0.26
CA VAL A 124 -2.27 -3.45 0.44
C VAL A 124 -2.96 -4.03 -0.78
N ARG A 125 -2.61 -3.58 -1.99
CA ARG A 125 -3.17 -4.11 -3.23
C ARG A 125 -2.93 -5.61 -3.38
N ASN A 126 -1.72 -6.07 -3.10
CA ASN A 126 -1.41 -7.50 -3.17
C ASN A 126 -2.24 -8.31 -2.17
N ARG A 127 -2.46 -7.78 -0.96
CA ARG A 127 -3.28 -8.44 0.07
C ARG A 127 -4.77 -8.48 -0.28
N ILE A 128 -5.34 -7.37 -0.74
CA ILE A 128 -6.73 -7.34 -1.24
C ILE A 128 -6.91 -8.40 -2.33
N ARG A 129 -5.96 -8.50 -3.27
CA ARG A 129 -6.02 -9.49 -4.35
C ARG A 129 -5.90 -10.93 -3.86
N GLN A 130 -5.01 -11.21 -2.91
CA GLN A 130 -4.76 -12.57 -2.43
C GLN A 130 -5.83 -13.06 -1.45
N CYS A 131 -6.42 -12.15 -0.67
CA CYS A 131 -7.20 -12.53 0.51
C CYS A 131 -8.60 -11.92 0.58
N GLY A 132 -8.97 -11.02 -0.34
CA GLY A 132 -10.36 -10.58 -0.55
C GLY A 132 -10.89 -9.51 0.40
N TYR A 133 -10.12 -9.14 1.43
CA TYR A 133 -10.39 -7.99 2.30
C TYR A 133 -9.58 -6.79 1.85
#